data_AF-A0A0D6QMC6-F1
#
_entry.id   AF-A0A0D6QMC6-F1
#
_cell.length_a   1.000
_cell.length_b   1.000
_cell.length_c   1.000
_cell.angle_alpha   90.00
_cell.angle_beta   90.00
_cell.angle_gamma   90.00
#
_symmetry.space_group_name_H-M   'P 1'
#
loop_
_entity.id
_entity.type
_entity.pdbx_description
1 polymer ?
#
loop_
_entity_poly.entity_id
_entity_poly.type
_entity_poly.pdbx_seq_one_letter_code
_entity_poly.pdbx_strand_id
1 'polypeptide(L)'
;MTAPAPLVAVALALAAGAGPGGAPAVPVAPPREATLDARREAIAQEVIRLGAALQREIEAGDAGALLARVPADGLRCAGQVVPRARVERDLRDPSRWLHRTLFGPSDGGRAPGSLRAFLGRAKEVAVLVSFRRDPRAGPVGRPCLEFRARDLVNPAPPFCFEKQGRRWWLTESLYPCG
;
A
#
# COMPACT_ATOMS: atom_id res chain seq x y z
N MET A 1 29.30 -67.26 10.45
CA MET A 1 27.86 -67.42 10.21
C MET A 1 27.25 -66.04 10.34
N THR A 2 26.50 -65.38 9.46
CA THR A 2 26.03 -65.53 8.07
C THR A 2 25.35 -64.16 7.82
N ALA A 3 25.63 -63.42 6.75
CA ALA A 3 24.76 -62.28 6.36
C ALA A 3 23.43 -62.85 5.81
N PRO A 4 22.29 -62.14 5.94
CA PRO A 4 21.87 -61.27 4.83
C PRO A 4 20.98 -60.05 5.23
N ALA A 5 20.86 -59.08 4.32
CA ALA A 5 19.69 -58.19 4.21
C ALA A 5 18.62 -58.85 3.32
N PRO A 6 17.30 -58.59 3.52
CA PRO A 6 16.46 -58.02 2.44
C PRO A 6 15.23 -57.18 2.96
N LEU A 7 14.88 -56.03 2.34
CA LEU A 7 13.86 -55.75 1.29
C LEU A 7 12.38 -55.61 1.72
N VAL A 8 11.68 -54.71 0.98
CA VAL A 8 10.22 -54.59 0.69
C VAL A 8 9.41 -53.75 1.71
N ALA A 9 9.06 -52.47 1.48
CA ALA A 9 8.16 -51.84 0.49
C ALA A 9 6.65 -52.12 0.70
N VAL A 10 5.86 -51.09 1.03
CA VAL A 10 4.46 -50.99 0.59
C VAL A 10 4.21 -49.55 0.13
N ALA A 11 3.97 -49.44 -1.17
CA ALA A 11 3.52 -48.25 -1.87
C ALA A 11 2.05 -47.99 -1.57
N LEU A 12 1.69 -46.71 -1.33
CA LEU A 12 0.35 -46.24 -1.67
C LEU A 12 0.45 -45.42 -2.96
N ALA A 13 0.02 -46.07 -4.03
CA ALA A 13 -0.20 -45.47 -5.32
C ALA A 13 -1.45 -44.58 -5.28
N LEU A 14 -1.28 -43.29 -5.58
CA LEU A 14 -2.35 -42.43 -6.09
C LEU A 14 -1.94 -42.04 -7.50
N ALA A 15 -2.41 -42.82 -8.47
CA ALA A 15 -2.31 -42.53 -9.89
C ALA A 15 -3.73 -42.31 -10.44
N ALA A 16 -4.02 -41.09 -10.87
CA ALA A 16 -4.94 -40.73 -11.96
C ALA A 16 -4.96 -39.18 -12.08
N GLY A 17 -4.59 -38.52 -13.17
CA GLY A 17 -4.19 -38.99 -14.48
C GLY A 17 -3.21 -38.02 -15.14
N ALA A 18 -2.30 -38.58 -15.93
CA ALA A 18 -1.35 -37.85 -16.73
C ALA A 18 -2.03 -37.41 -18.04
N GLY A 19 -2.20 -36.09 -18.21
CA GLY A 19 -2.22 -35.47 -19.53
C GLY A 19 -0.78 -35.20 -20.01
N PRO A 20 -0.49 -35.20 -21.31
CA PRO A 20 0.87 -35.00 -21.81
C PRO A 20 1.24 -33.51 -21.69
N GLY A 21 2.27 -33.20 -20.87
CA GLY A 21 2.92 -31.89 -20.86
C GLY A 21 2.97 -31.13 -19.53
N GLY A 22 2.64 -31.75 -18.40
CA GLY A 22 2.76 -31.10 -17.08
C GLY A 22 4.19 -31.17 -16.52
N ALA A 23 5.00 -30.14 -16.73
CA ALA A 23 6.23 -29.96 -15.96
C ALA A 23 5.89 -29.98 -14.46
N PRO A 24 6.72 -30.62 -13.59
CA PRO A 24 6.50 -30.58 -12.15
C PRO A 24 6.48 -29.12 -11.70
N ALA A 25 5.56 -28.77 -10.79
CA ALA A 25 5.53 -27.44 -10.18
C ALA A 25 6.88 -27.18 -9.51
N VAL A 26 7.75 -26.44 -10.20
CA VAL A 26 9.06 -26.07 -9.68
C VAL A 26 8.82 -25.19 -8.46
N PRO A 27 9.32 -25.56 -7.26
CA PRO A 27 9.25 -24.67 -6.12
C PRO A 27 9.96 -23.37 -6.49
N VAL A 28 9.19 -22.28 -6.60
CA VAL A 28 9.72 -20.97 -6.91
C VAL A 28 10.57 -20.54 -5.72
N ALA A 29 11.89 -20.66 -5.88
CA ALA A 29 12.84 -20.19 -4.88
C ALA A 29 12.55 -18.71 -4.55
N PRO A 30 12.62 -18.30 -3.29
CA PRO A 30 12.40 -16.91 -2.93
C PRO A 30 13.37 -16.01 -3.71
N PRO A 31 12.91 -14.85 -4.21
CA PRO A 31 13.78 -13.91 -4.91
C PRO A 31 14.97 -13.53 -4.01
N ARG A 32 16.16 -13.45 -4.61
CA ARG A 32 17.39 -13.06 -3.93
C ARG A 32 17.23 -11.65 -3.33
N GLU A 33 17.80 -11.39 -2.16
CA GLU A 33 17.64 -10.11 -1.44
C GLU A 33 18.02 -8.90 -2.31
N ALA A 34 19.13 -8.96 -3.05
CA ALA A 34 19.55 -7.91 -3.97
C ALA A 34 18.53 -7.57 -5.07
N THR A 35 17.72 -8.54 -5.52
CA THR A 35 16.66 -8.29 -6.52
C THR A 35 15.39 -7.73 -5.88
N LEU A 36 15.12 -8.06 -4.61
CA LEU A 36 14.04 -7.47 -3.84
C LEU A 36 14.30 -6.00 -3.52
N ASP A 37 15.52 -5.65 -3.13
CA ASP A 37 15.90 -4.27 -2.84
C ASP A 37 15.86 -3.40 -4.10
N ALA A 38 16.40 -3.88 -5.22
CA ALA A 38 16.28 -3.19 -6.50
C ALA A 38 14.82 -2.97 -6.91
N ARG A 39 13.95 -3.96 -6.65
CA ARG A 39 12.50 -3.84 -6.93
C ARG A 39 11.81 -2.85 -6.01
N ARG A 40 12.15 -2.83 -4.71
CA ARG A 40 11.64 -1.85 -3.75
C ARG A 40 12.09 -0.44 -4.13
N GLU A 41 13.34 -0.26 -4.51
CA GLU A 41 13.87 1.04 -4.95
C GLU A 41 13.12 1.56 -6.17
N ALA A 42 12.92 0.72 -7.20
CA ALA A 42 12.15 1.12 -8.38
C ALA A 42 10.70 1.52 -8.03
N ILE A 43 10.05 0.77 -7.14
CA ILE A 43 8.70 1.10 -6.65
C ILE A 43 8.72 2.40 -5.84
N ALA A 44 9.70 2.60 -4.97
CA ALA A 44 9.83 3.81 -4.17
C ALA A 44 9.96 5.04 -5.06
N GLN A 45 10.77 4.99 -6.12
CA GLN A 45 10.90 6.09 -7.07
C GLN A 45 9.59 6.39 -7.81
N GLU A 46 8.83 5.38 -8.22
CA GLU A 46 7.49 5.57 -8.80
C GLU A 46 6.54 6.24 -7.79
N VAL A 47 6.53 5.78 -6.54
CA VAL A 47 5.64 6.26 -5.48
C VAL A 47 6.01 7.67 -5.02
N ILE A 48 7.30 8.04 -5.01
CA ILE A 48 7.75 9.41 -4.74
C ILE A 48 7.19 10.38 -5.78
N ARG A 49 7.20 10.00 -7.07
CA ARG A 49 6.59 10.83 -8.14
C ARG A 49 5.08 11.01 -7.92
N LEU A 50 4.38 9.97 -7.45
CA LEU A 50 2.98 10.08 -7.05
C LEU A 50 2.81 11.00 -5.83
N GLY A 51 3.73 10.96 -4.88
CA GLY A 51 3.79 11.85 -3.72
C GLY A 51 3.77 13.33 -4.10
N ALA A 52 4.60 13.72 -5.07
CA ALA A 52 4.63 15.10 -5.57
C ALA A 52 3.30 15.52 -6.20
N ALA A 53 2.59 14.61 -6.89
CA ALA A 53 1.25 14.89 -7.40
C ALA A 53 0.24 15.02 -6.27
N LEU A 54 0.23 14.09 -5.32
CA LEU A 54 -0.64 14.13 -4.14
C LEU A 54 -0.44 15.40 -3.32
N GLN A 55 0.81 15.83 -3.12
CA GLN A 55 1.11 17.06 -2.40
C GLN A 55 0.40 18.27 -3.04
N ARG A 56 0.53 18.44 -4.36
CA ARG A 56 -0.15 19.52 -5.09
C ARG A 56 -1.67 19.41 -5.01
N GLU A 57 -2.20 18.20 -5.15
CA GLU A 57 -3.64 17.92 -5.03
C GLU A 57 -4.16 18.30 -3.64
N ILE A 58 -3.40 18.02 -2.57
CA ILE A 58 -3.74 18.38 -1.19
C ILE A 58 -3.63 19.88 -0.92
N GLU A 59 -2.55 20.51 -1.38
CA GLU A 59 -2.34 21.97 -1.27
C GLU A 59 -3.44 22.76 -1.99
N ALA A 60 -3.91 22.26 -3.13
CA ALA A 60 -5.02 22.82 -3.89
C ALA A 60 -6.40 22.53 -3.29
N GLY A 61 -6.53 21.56 -2.37
CA GLY A 61 -7.82 21.11 -1.88
C GLY A 61 -8.63 20.28 -2.89
N ASP A 62 -7.96 19.63 -3.85
CA ASP A 62 -8.61 18.91 -4.94
C ASP A 62 -9.07 17.51 -4.51
N ALA A 63 -10.26 17.48 -3.91
CA ALA A 63 -10.95 16.23 -3.55
C ALA A 63 -11.22 15.33 -4.77
N GLY A 64 -11.40 15.90 -5.97
CA GLY A 64 -11.68 15.16 -7.19
C GLY A 64 -10.45 14.36 -7.65
N ALA A 65 -9.28 14.99 -7.65
CA ALA A 65 -8.02 14.34 -8.00
C ALA A 65 -7.66 13.22 -7.01
N LEU A 66 -7.83 13.43 -5.70
CA LEU A 66 -7.65 12.36 -4.71
C LEU A 66 -8.63 11.20 -4.94
N LEU A 67 -9.91 11.51 -5.17
CA LEU A 67 -10.93 10.50 -5.44
C LEU A 67 -10.62 9.72 -6.73
N ALA A 68 -10.01 10.34 -7.74
CA ALA A 68 -9.61 9.65 -8.96
C ALA A 68 -8.59 8.52 -8.69
N ARG A 69 -7.85 8.57 -7.57
CA ARG A 69 -6.88 7.54 -7.15
C ARG A 69 -7.47 6.46 -6.25
N VAL A 70 -8.72 6.62 -5.82
CA VAL A 70 -9.46 5.58 -5.11
C VAL A 70 -9.95 4.55 -6.14
N PRO A 71 -9.89 3.24 -5.86
CA PRO A 71 -10.51 2.21 -6.68
C PRO A 71 -12.02 2.38 -6.87
N ALA A 72 -12.60 1.66 -7.83
CA ALA A 72 -14.06 1.70 -8.06
C ALA A 72 -14.84 1.01 -6.92
N ASP A 73 -14.30 -0.09 -6.40
CA ASP A 73 -14.83 -0.85 -5.26
C ASP A 73 -14.65 -0.11 -3.92
N GLY A 74 -13.65 0.76 -3.81
CA GLY A 74 -13.44 1.61 -2.65
C GLY A 74 -12.07 1.41 -1.99
N LEU A 75 -11.95 1.79 -0.72
CA LEU A 75 -10.71 1.66 0.05
C LEU A 75 -10.80 0.51 1.06
N ARG A 76 -9.73 -0.25 1.22
CA ARG A 76 -9.68 -1.31 2.23
C ARG A 76 -9.36 -0.71 3.60
N CYS A 77 -10.04 -1.20 4.62
CA CYS A 77 -9.99 -0.69 5.99
C CYS A 77 -10.16 -1.86 6.96
N ALA A 78 -9.07 -2.33 7.60
CA ALA A 78 -9.10 -3.40 8.61
C ALA A 78 -9.94 -4.65 8.21
N GLY A 79 -9.78 -5.15 6.98
CA GLY A 79 -10.51 -6.31 6.47
C GLY A 79 -11.91 -6.00 5.89
N GLN A 80 -12.38 -4.77 6.00
CA GLN A 80 -13.59 -4.25 5.36
C GLN A 80 -13.26 -3.39 4.14
N VAL A 81 -14.27 -3.07 3.33
CA VAL A 81 -14.16 -2.11 2.21
C VAL A 81 -15.06 -0.92 2.49
N VAL A 82 -14.47 0.28 2.51
CA VAL A 82 -15.18 1.56 2.54
C VAL A 82 -15.58 1.90 1.11
N PRO A 83 -16.88 1.92 0.76
CA PRO A 83 -17.31 2.14 -0.62
C PRO A 83 -16.83 3.48 -1.16
N ARG A 84 -16.50 3.53 -2.45
CA ARG A 84 -16.05 4.77 -3.13
C ARG A 84 -16.99 5.95 -2.90
N ALA A 85 -18.31 5.75 -2.97
CA ALA A 85 -19.30 6.80 -2.74
C ALA A 85 -19.22 7.41 -1.33
N ARG A 86 -18.88 6.60 -0.32
CA ARG A 86 -18.62 7.09 1.04
C ARG A 86 -17.34 7.90 1.08
N VAL A 87 -16.28 7.45 0.41
CA VAL A 87 -15.02 8.20 0.32
C VAL A 87 -15.20 9.54 -0.37
N GLU A 88 -15.94 9.58 -1.47
CA GLU A 88 -16.29 10.81 -2.18
C GLU A 88 -17.04 11.79 -1.29
N ARG A 89 -18.09 11.33 -0.61
CA ARG A 89 -18.84 12.18 0.33
C ARG A 89 -17.93 12.71 1.44
N ASP A 90 -17.14 11.84 2.05
CA ASP A 90 -16.29 12.19 3.19
C ASP A 90 -15.09 13.09 2.78
N LEU A 91 -14.67 13.05 1.51
CA LEU A 91 -13.69 13.98 0.93
C LEU A 91 -14.30 15.35 0.59
N ARG A 92 -15.58 15.41 0.20
CA ARG A 92 -16.24 16.66 -0.23
C ARG A 92 -16.87 17.45 0.90
N ASP A 93 -17.30 16.79 1.96
CA ASP A 93 -18.02 17.41 3.08
C ASP A 93 -17.02 17.91 4.15
N PRO A 94 -16.88 19.23 4.37
CA PRO A 94 -15.93 19.79 5.34
C PRO A 94 -16.19 19.39 6.79
N SER A 95 -17.40 18.92 7.11
CA SER A 95 -17.75 18.40 8.43
C SER A 95 -17.28 16.97 8.68
N ARG A 96 -16.70 16.32 7.67
CA ARG A 96 -16.22 14.93 7.77
C ARG A 96 -14.77 14.91 8.18
N TRP A 97 -14.43 13.87 8.95
CA TRP A 97 -13.08 13.68 9.46
C TRP A 97 -12.06 13.65 8.32
N LEU A 98 -12.34 12.93 7.23
CA LEU A 98 -11.40 12.78 6.11
C LEU A 98 -11.08 14.12 5.45
N HIS A 99 -12.10 14.94 5.15
CA HIS A 99 -11.88 16.28 4.63
C HIS A 99 -11.08 17.14 5.60
N ARG A 100 -11.44 17.16 6.90
CA ARG A 100 -10.69 17.95 7.89
C ARG A 100 -9.23 17.52 7.99
N THR A 101 -8.96 16.23 8.03
CA THR A 101 -7.60 15.69 8.14
C THR A 101 -6.75 16.03 6.92
N LEU A 102 -7.32 16.08 5.71
CA LEU A 102 -6.56 16.37 4.50
C LEU A 102 -6.50 17.85 4.16
N PHE A 103 -7.64 18.53 4.20
CA PHE A 103 -7.84 19.87 3.64
C PHE A 103 -8.26 20.93 4.67
N GLY A 104 -8.50 20.52 5.91
CA GLY A 104 -8.98 21.40 6.98
C GLY A 104 -8.13 22.66 7.16
N PRO A 105 -8.71 23.72 7.76
CA PRO A 105 -7.99 24.95 7.98
C PRO A 105 -6.76 24.74 8.88
N SER A 106 -5.82 25.66 8.81
CA SER A 106 -4.77 25.77 9.82
C SER A 106 -5.40 26.39 11.06
N ASP A 107 -5.55 25.62 12.14
CA ASP A 107 -6.24 26.08 13.36
C ASP A 107 -5.41 27.07 14.20
N GLY A 108 -4.35 27.68 13.65
CA GLY A 108 -3.47 28.63 14.35
C GLY A 108 -2.69 28.05 15.54
N GLY A 109 -2.97 26.80 15.91
CA GLY A 109 -2.32 26.07 16.99
C GLY A 109 -0.88 25.66 16.67
N ARG A 110 -0.21 25.12 17.69
CA ARG A 110 1.20 24.73 17.58
C ARG A 110 1.41 23.54 16.62
N ALA A 111 0.41 22.66 16.48
CA ALA A 111 0.41 21.52 15.57
C ALA A 111 -0.57 21.76 14.40
N PRO A 112 -0.25 21.29 13.18
CA PRO A 112 -1.16 21.40 12.04
C PRO A 112 -2.37 20.48 12.22
N GLY A 113 -3.58 21.03 12.08
CA GLY A 113 -4.84 20.28 12.17
C GLY A 113 -5.18 19.46 10.93
N SER A 114 -4.47 19.70 9.82
CA SER A 114 -4.65 19.01 8.54
C SER A 114 -3.34 18.84 7.80
N LEU A 115 -3.31 17.93 6.83
CA LEU A 115 -2.15 17.72 5.97
C LEU A 115 -1.87 18.94 5.09
N ARG A 116 -2.91 19.62 4.58
CA ARG A 116 -2.76 20.89 3.86
C ARG A 116 -2.09 21.97 4.73
N ALA A 117 -2.51 22.10 5.99
CA ALA A 117 -1.90 23.03 6.93
C ALA A 117 -0.45 22.65 7.26
N PHE A 118 -0.16 21.35 7.38
CA PHE A 118 1.19 20.83 7.54
C PHE A 118 2.08 21.22 6.36
N LEU A 119 1.63 20.96 5.13
CA LEU A 119 2.37 21.25 3.90
C LEU A 119 2.62 22.75 3.71
N GLY A 120 1.62 23.58 4.00
CA GLY A 120 1.75 25.04 3.91
C GLY A 120 2.64 25.67 4.98
N ARG A 121 2.87 25.00 6.12
CA ARG A 121 3.71 25.50 7.22
C ARG A 121 5.13 24.95 7.20
N ALA A 122 5.33 23.77 6.63
CA ALA A 122 6.64 23.13 6.57
C ALA A 122 7.60 23.96 5.70
N LYS A 123 8.79 24.27 6.24
CA LYS A 123 9.87 24.90 5.45
C LYS A 123 10.43 23.94 4.40
N GLU A 124 10.50 22.67 4.77
CA GLU A 124 10.95 21.58 3.92
C GLU A 124 10.10 20.34 4.23
N VAL A 125 9.60 19.70 3.18
CA VAL A 125 8.81 18.48 3.26
C VAL A 125 9.62 17.35 2.61
N ALA A 126 10.00 16.37 3.41
CA ALA A 126 10.54 15.11 2.94
C ALA A 126 9.40 14.12 2.65
N VAL A 127 9.57 13.33 1.60
CA VAL A 127 8.69 12.21 1.27
C VAL A 127 9.40 10.92 1.65
N LEU A 128 8.81 10.15 2.55
CA LEU A 128 9.31 8.84 2.96
C LEU A 128 8.43 7.75 2.35
N VAL A 129 9.06 6.73 1.76
CA VAL A 129 8.38 5.50 1.34
C VAL A 129 8.79 4.37 2.26
N SER A 130 7.79 3.68 2.82
CA SER A 130 7.96 2.46 3.61
C SER A 130 7.24 1.30 2.94
N PHE A 131 7.65 0.06 3.24
CA PHE A 131 7.00 -1.14 2.73
C PHE A 131 6.36 -1.91 3.88
N ARG A 132 5.02 -1.88 3.97
CA ARG A 132 4.27 -2.63 4.97
C ARG A 132 4.11 -4.08 4.55
N ARG A 133 4.17 -5.01 5.51
CA ARG A 133 3.93 -6.42 5.24
C ARG A 133 2.48 -6.60 4.78
N ASP A 134 2.30 -7.16 3.58
CA ASP A 134 0.99 -7.42 3.01
C ASP A 134 1.05 -8.74 2.22
N PRO A 135 0.27 -9.77 2.61
CA PRO A 135 0.23 -11.04 1.91
C PRO A 135 -0.07 -10.91 0.41
N ARG A 136 -0.86 -9.90 0.01
CA ARG A 136 -1.25 -9.67 -1.39
C ARG A 136 -0.15 -9.05 -2.24
N ALA A 137 0.74 -8.26 -1.63
CA ALA A 137 1.89 -7.66 -2.29
C ALA A 137 3.13 -8.59 -2.32
N GLY A 138 3.02 -9.77 -1.69
CA GLY A 138 4.09 -10.74 -1.60
C GLY A 138 5.33 -10.19 -0.87
N PRO A 139 6.54 -10.66 -1.20
CA PRO A 139 7.76 -10.36 -0.44
C PRO A 139 8.20 -8.89 -0.51
N VAL A 140 7.76 -8.14 -1.52
CA VAL A 140 8.05 -6.70 -1.65
C VAL A 140 7.38 -5.91 -0.53
N GLY A 141 6.16 -6.31 -0.16
CA GLY A 141 5.30 -5.51 0.71
C GLY A 141 4.59 -4.40 -0.04
N ARG A 142 3.70 -3.73 0.68
CA ARG A 142 2.87 -2.64 0.19
C ARG A 142 3.56 -1.30 0.39
N PRO A 143 3.82 -0.53 -0.67
CA PRO A 143 4.44 0.78 -0.53
C PRO A 143 3.45 1.78 0.10
N CYS A 144 3.92 2.49 1.12
CA CYS A 144 3.19 3.54 1.81
C CYS A 144 4.03 4.81 1.86
N LEU A 145 3.41 5.93 1.54
CA LEU A 145 4.03 7.23 1.47
C LEU A 145 3.63 8.09 2.66
N GLU A 146 4.61 8.75 3.26
CA GLU A 146 4.41 9.71 4.36
C GLU A 146 5.12 11.02 4.05
N PHE A 147 4.44 12.13 4.34
CA PHE A 147 5.08 13.44 4.39
C PHE A 147 5.70 13.66 5.77
N ARG A 148 6.93 14.15 5.80
CA ARG A 148 7.70 14.40 7.03
C ARG A 148 8.33 15.78 6.96
N ALA A 149 8.37 16.46 8.09
CA ALA A 149 9.07 17.72 8.26
C ALA A 149 9.69 17.70 9.66
N ARG A 150 10.91 18.24 9.81
CA ARG A 150 11.70 18.08 11.05
C ARG A 150 10.97 18.58 12.30
N ASP A 151 10.21 19.66 12.17
CA ASP A 151 9.61 20.37 13.31
C ASP A 151 8.09 20.23 13.39
N LEU A 152 7.49 19.36 12.58
CA LEU A 152 6.04 19.21 12.50
C LEU A 152 5.62 17.74 12.58
N VAL A 153 4.54 17.50 13.33
CA VAL A 153 3.86 16.21 13.36
C VAL A 153 2.89 16.15 12.19
N ASN A 154 2.99 15.11 11.37
CA ASN A 154 2.05 14.86 10.28
C ASN A 154 0.72 14.34 10.86
N PRO A 155 -0.41 15.03 10.63
CA PRO A 155 -1.71 14.63 11.19
C PRO A 155 -2.43 13.55 10.37
N ALA A 156 -1.96 13.23 9.17
CA ALA A 156 -2.59 12.28 8.27
C ALA A 156 -1.95 10.89 8.34
N PRO A 157 -2.72 9.81 8.14
CA PRO A 157 -2.16 8.48 7.98
C PRO A 157 -1.34 8.37 6.69
N PRO A 158 -0.47 7.34 6.59
CA PRO A 158 0.30 7.09 5.38
C PRO A 158 -0.59 6.76 4.18
N PHE A 159 -0.21 7.23 2.99
CA PHE A 159 -0.88 6.89 1.74
C PHE A 159 -0.33 5.57 1.22
N CYS A 160 -1.06 4.48 1.38
CA CYS A 160 -0.63 3.16 0.91
C CYS A 160 -1.21 2.83 -0.47
N PHE A 161 -0.38 2.26 -1.33
CA PHE A 161 -0.73 1.99 -2.72
C PHE A 161 -0.67 0.53 -3.10
N GLU A 162 -1.50 0.16 -4.07
CA GLU A 162 -1.36 -1.09 -4.81
C GLU A 162 -1.34 -0.83 -6.30
N LYS A 163 -0.59 -1.64 -7.04
CA LYS A 163 -0.52 -1.56 -8.50
C LYS A 163 -1.54 -2.52 -9.09
N GLN A 164 -2.55 -2.00 -9.77
CA GLN A 164 -3.48 -2.79 -10.58
C GLN A 164 -3.22 -2.47 -12.06
N GLY A 165 -2.75 -3.47 -12.82
CA GLY A 165 -2.26 -3.25 -14.17
C GLY A 165 -1.11 -2.24 -14.21
N ARG A 166 -1.28 -1.13 -14.95
CA ARG A 166 -0.27 -0.07 -15.06
C ARG A 166 -0.47 1.09 -14.09
N ARG A 167 -1.52 1.06 -13.26
CA ARG A 167 -1.91 2.18 -12.42
C ARG A 167 -1.72 1.87 -10.94
N TRP A 168 -1.25 2.87 -10.21
CA TRP A 168 -1.22 2.87 -8.75
C TRP A 168 -2.53 3.44 -8.20
N TRP A 169 -3.10 2.70 -7.25
CA TRP A 169 -4.34 3.04 -6.58
C TRP A 169 -4.10 3.13 -5.08
N LEU A 170 -4.83 4.00 -4.40
CA LEU A 170 -4.90 3.98 -2.94
C LEU A 170 -5.60 2.70 -2.49
N THR A 171 -4.94 1.89 -1.68
CA THR A 171 -5.48 0.57 -1.27
C THR A 171 -5.86 0.53 0.18
N GLU A 172 -5.10 1.22 1.03
CA GLU A 172 -5.34 1.25 2.47
C GLU A 172 -5.90 2.62 2.84
N SER A 173 -6.90 2.53 3.68
CA SER A 173 -7.78 3.61 4.04
C SER A 173 -7.04 4.86 4.49
N LEU A 174 -7.50 6.00 3.97
CA LEU A 174 -7.19 7.35 4.48
C LEU A 174 -7.78 7.59 5.87
N TYR A 175 -8.58 6.66 6.39
CA TYR A 175 -9.23 6.65 7.70
C TYR A 175 -8.41 5.84 8.72
N PRO A 176 -8.50 6.18 10.02
CA PRO A 176 -8.07 5.31 11.10
C PRO A 176 -8.93 4.04 11.09
N CYS A 177 -8.33 2.94 10.67
CA CYS A 177 -8.98 1.62 10.64
C CYS A 177 -8.35 0.77 11.73
N GLY A 178 -8.90 0.90 12.94
CA GLY A 178 -8.45 0.28 14.17
C GLY A 178 -9.23 0.84 15.33
#